data_AF-A0A3S0TCR2-F1
#
_entry.id   AF-A0A3S0TCR2-F1
#
_cell.length_a   1.000
_cell.length_b   1.000
_cell.length_c   1.000
_cell.angle_alpha   90.00
_cell.angle_beta   90.00
_cell.angle_gamma   90.00
#
_symmetry.space_group_name_H-M   'P 1'
#
loop_
_entity.id
_entity.type
_entity.pdbx_description
1 polymer ?
#
loop_
_entity_poly.entity_id
_entity_poly.type
_entity_poly.pdbx_seq_one_letter_code
_entity_poly.pdbx_strand_id
1 'polypeptide(L)'
;MRTLPLLFLVFASLTCPAVHAADAEIVCINPKDDPPGPDSTVACYSDAGCAVAESFGAEAIRDYDTASAPFALARGKISAIVTAAPDVIKIAKANGAVCQPPKK
;
A
#
# COMPACT_ATOMS: atom_id res chain seq x y z
N MET A 1 -24.33 27.44 59.64
CA MET A 1 -24.76 27.75 58.25
C MET A 1 -23.48 28.01 57.47
N ARG A 2 -23.06 27.32 56.41
CA ARG A 2 -23.61 26.28 55.53
C ARG A 2 -22.42 25.46 55.01
N THR A 3 -22.53 24.13 55.08
CA THR A 3 -21.87 23.19 54.18
C THR A 3 -22.41 23.40 52.76
N LEU A 4 -21.55 23.38 51.73
CA LEU A 4 -21.93 22.91 50.39
C LEU A 4 -20.72 22.35 49.63
N PRO A 5 -20.86 21.20 48.95
CA PRO A 5 -19.73 20.37 48.52
C PRO A 5 -19.53 20.35 46.98
N LEU A 6 -18.51 19.59 46.56
CA LEU A 6 -18.42 18.85 45.29
C LEU A 6 -18.49 19.66 43.98
N LEU A 7 -17.39 19.65 43.22
CA LEU A 7 -17.46 19.15 41.85
C LEU A 7 -16.09 18.61 41.37
N PHE A 8 -16.01 17.28 41.35
CA PHE A 8 -15.09 16.51 40.53
C PHE A 8 -15.34 16.86 39.05
N LEU A 9 -14.32 17.29 38.32
CA LEU A 9 -14.33 17.28 36.85
C LEU A 9 -13.00 16.71 36.36
N VAL A 10 -12.92 15.38 36.40
CA VAL A 10 -11.90 14.60 35.69
C VAL A 10 -12.30 14.60 34.22
N PHE A 11 -11.72 15.50 33.42
CA PHE A 11 -11.74 15.39 31.96
C PHE A 11 -10.69 14.35 31.56
N ALA A 12 -11.06 13.07 31.64
CA ALA A 12 -10.34 12.02 30.95
C ALA A 12 -10.71 12.11 29.47
N SER A 13 -9.92 12.87 28.71
CA SER A 13 -9.96 12.90 27.26
C SER A 13 -9.58 11.51 26.74
N LEU A 14 -10.55 10.61 26.58
CA LEU A 14 -10.39 9.40 25.78
C LEU A 14 -10.23 9.85 24.31
N THR A 15 -9.00 10.19 23.92
CA THR A 15 -8.61 10.22 22.51
C THR A 15 -8.49 8.78 22.05
N CYS A 16 -9.58 8.23 21.54
CA CYS A 16 -9.55 6.98 20.79
C CYS A 16 -8.68 7.24 19.55
N PRO A 17 -7.55 6.54 19.34
CA PRO A 17 -6.87 6.63 18.06
C PRO A 17 -7.81 6.01 17.05
N ALA A 18 -8.32 6.84 16.14
CA ALA A 18 -8.97 6.36 14.93
C ALA A 18 -7.91 5.54 14.19
N VAL A 19 -7.94 4.23 14.38
CA VAL A 19 -7.24 3.27 13.53
C VAL A 19 -7.85 3.48 12.16
N HIS A 20 -7.20 4.34 11.35
CA HIS A 20 -7.40 4.30 9.91
C HIS A 20 -7.01 2.89 9.51
N ALA A 21 -8.00 2.09 9.14
CA ALA A 21 -7.75 0.82 8.47
C ALA A 21 -6.96 1.17 7.22
N ALA A 22 -5.65 0.92 7.23
CA ALA A 22 -4.83 1.05 6.04
C ALA A 22 -5.46 0.16 4.98
N ASP A 23 -5.81 0.74 3.82
CA ASP A 23 -6.27 -0.05 2.68
C ASP A 23 -5.24 -1.16 2.42
N ALA A 24 -5.73 -2.38 2.20
CA ALA A 24 -4.86 -3.53 2.04
C ALA A 24 -4.00 -3.37 0.77
N GLU A 25 -2.69 -3.50 0.91
CA GLU A 25 -1.77 -3.49 -0.23
C GLU A 25 -2.14 -4.60 -1.22
N ILE A 26 -2.09 -4.27 -2.51
CA ILE A 26 -2.35 -5.20 -3.61
C ILE A 26 -1.10 -5.28 -4.48
N VAL A 27 -0.70 -6.50 -4.81
CA VAL A 27 0.42 -6.79 -5.72
C VAL A 27 -0.16 -7.05 -7.11
N CYS A 28 0.21 -6.22 -8.07
CA CYS A 28 -0.11 -6.37 -9.49
C CYS A 28 1.13 -6.83 -10.27
N ILE A 29 1.03 -7.97 -10.97
CA ILE A 29 2.10 -8.55 -11.80
C ILE A 29 1.55 -8.80 -13.20
N ASN A 30 2.36 -8.58 -14.24
CA ASN A 30 2.01 -8.99 -15.59
C ASN A 30 2.31 -10.49 -15.76
N PRO A 31 1.31 -11.36 -16.00
CA PRO A 31 1.52 -12.80 -16.09
C PRO A 31 2.33 -13.24 -17.32
N LYS A 32 2.62 -12.31 -18.24
CA LYS A 32 3.47 -12.54 -19.42
C LYS A 32 4.96 -12.40 -19.13
N ASP A 33 5.30 -11.75 -18.02
CA ASP A 33 6.66 -11.48 -17.60
C ASP A 33 7.05 -12.40 -16.43
N ASP A 34 8.34 -12.51 -16.15
CA ASP A 34 8.84 -13.27 -15.00
C ASP A 34 8.35 -12.66 -13.68
N PRO A 35 8.09 -13.49 -12.64
CA PRO A 35 7.75 -12.97 -11.32
C PRO A 35 8.89 -12.10 -10.75
N PRO A 36 8.56 -11.12 -9.88
CA PRO A 36 9.57 -10.28 -9.26
C PRO A 36 10.60 -11.10 -8.48
N GLY A 37 11.86 -10.69 -8.61
CA GLY A 37 13.04 -11.33 -8.03
C GLY A 37 14.19 -10.34 -7.81
N PRO A 38 15.40 -10.83 -7.46
CA PRO A 38 16.55 -10.01 -7.06
C PRO A 38 16.98 -8.90 -8.05
N ASP A 39 16.89 -9.17 -9.35
CA ASP A 39 17.31 -8.24 -10.40
C ASP A 39 16.14 -7.38 -10.94
N SER A 40 15.00 -7.40 -10.25
CA SER A 40 13.78 -6.75 -10.71
C SER A 40 13.48 -5.47 -9.93
N THR A 41 12.70 -4.59 -10.54
CA THR A 41 12.24 -3.34 -9.91
C THR A 41 10.73 -3.38 -9.68
N VAL A 42 10.30 -2.95 -8.51
CA VAL A 42 8.89 -2.96 -8.10
C VAL A 42 8.48 -1.57 -7.63
N ALA A 43 7.45 -1.00 -8.24
CA ALA A 43 6.89 0.26 -7.79
C ALA A 43 6.08 0.05 -6.50
N CYS A 44 6.30 0.87 -5.48
CA CYS A 44 5.58 0.83 -4.21
C CYS A 44 5.29 2.26 -3.71
N TYR A 45 4.24 2.44 -2.91
CA TYR A 45 3.77 3.80 -2.53
C TYR A 45 3.52 3.99 -1.03
N SER A 46 3.81 2.97 -0.23
CA SER A 46 3.68 2.97 1.22
C SER A 46 4.82 2.17 1.83
N ASP A 47 5.11 2.38 3.12
CA ASP A 47 6.13 1.59 3.81
C ASP A 47 5.80 0.09 3.79
N ALA A 48 4.51 -0.26 3.97
CA ALA A 48 4.05 -1.64 3.91
C ALA A 48 4.20 -2.22 2.49
N GLY A 49 3.88 -1.44 1.46
CA GLY A 49 4.01 -1.88 0.07
C GLY A 49 5.47 -2.08 -0.35
N CYS A 50 6.37 -1.23 0.13
CA CYS A 50 7.80 -1.38 -0.15
C CYS A 50 8.44 -2.55 0.60
N ALA A 51 8.01 -2.83 1.83
CA ALA A 51 8.42 -4.05 2.53
C ALA A 51 7.98 -5.32 1.76
N VAL A 52 6.79 -5.31 1.14
CA VAL A 52 6.36 -6.40 0.25
C VAL A 52 7.24 -6.48 -0.99
N ALA A 53 7.59 -5.34 -1.61
CA ALA A 53 8.50 -5.31 -2.76
C ALA A 53 9.88 -5.92 -2.41
N GLU A 54 10.46 -5.53 -1.29
CA GLU A 54 11.74 -6.04 -0.78
C GLU A 54 11.67 -7.53 -0.42
N SER A 55 10.50 -8.04 -0.01
CA SER A 55 10.31 -9.47 0.27
C SER A 55 10.46 -10.36 -0.97
N PHE A 56 10.31 -9.80 -2.17
CA PHE A 56 10.63 -10.49 -3.43
C PHE A 56 12.14 -10.50 -3.73
N GLY A 57 12.96 -9.83 -2.91
CA GLY A 57 14.36 -9.53 -3.18
C GLY A 57 14.56 -8.39 -4.18
N ALA A 58 13.48 -7.76 -4.66
CA ALA A 58 13.50 -6.75 -5.69
C ALA A 58 13.92 -5.36 -5.16
N GLU A 59 14.35 -4.49 -6.08
CA GLU A 59 14.54 -3.07 -5.79
C GLU A 59 13.18 -2.36 -5.71
N ALA A 60 12.90 -1.77 -4.54
CA ALA A 60 11.66 -1.02 -4.29
C ALA A 60 11.80 0.44 -4.77
N ILE A 61 10.93 0.87 -5.69
CA ILE A 61 10.87 2.24 -6.20
C ILE A 61 9.68 2.96 -5.58
N ARG A 62 9.96 3.85 -4.60
CA ARG A 62 8.95 4.55 -3.80
C ARG A 62 8.20 5.66 -4.55
N ASP A 63 8.89 6.33 -5.47
CA ASP A 63 8.41 7.55 -6.12
C ASP A 63 8.17 7.32 -7.61
N TYR A 64 7.79 6.10 -8.01
CA TYR A 64 7.39 5.84 -9.39
C TYR A 64 6.15 6.67 -9.72
N ASP A 65 6.07 7.26 -10.90
CA ASP A 65 4.86 8.03 -11.25
C ASP A 65 3.62 7.12 -11.37
N THR A 66 2.59 7.40 -10.58
CA THR A 66 1.37 6.56 -10.50
C THR A 66 0.61 6.49 -11.82
N ALA A 67 0.72 7.52 -12.67
CA ALA A 67 0.01 7.56 -13.95
C ALA A 67 0.68 6.65 -14.99
N SER A 68 2.01 6.52 -14.94
CA SER A 68 2.80 5.70 -15.87
C SER A 68 3.07 4.27 -15.39
N ALA A 69 3.05 4.01 -14.08
CA ALA A 69 3.38 2.70 -13.50
C ALA A 69 2.58 1.53 -14.15
N PRO A 70 1.25 1.60 -14.34
CA PRO A 70 0.50 0.53 -14.99
C PRO A 70 0.99 0.19 -16.40
N PHE A 71 1.42 1.21 -17.16
CA PHE A 71 1.92 1.03 -18.52
C PHE A 71 3.37 0.54 -18.54
N ALA A 72 4.17 0.95 -17.56
CA ALA A 72 5.51 0.41 -17.35
C ALA A 72 5.46 -1.09 -17.03
N LEU A 73 4.55 -1.50 -16.15
CA LEU A 73 4.29 -2.91 -15.83
C LEU A 73 3.85 -3.68 -17.08
N ALA A 74 2.91 -3.15 -17.86
CA ALA A 74 2.42 -3.80 -19.07
C ALA A 74 3.50 -3.99 -20.17
N ARG A 75 4.58 -3.21 -20.10
CA ARG A 75 5.72 -3.24 -21.03
C ARG A 75 6.95 -3.96 -20.46
N GLY A 76 6.83 -4.60 -19.29
CA GLY A 76 7.92 -5.29 -18.62
C GLY A 76 9.07 -4.37 -18.17
N LYS A 77 8.80 -3.08 -17.95
CA LYS A 77 9.80 -2.11 -17.44
C LYS A 77 9.99 -2.18 -15.93
N ILE A 78 8.96 -2.60 -15.23
CA ILE A 78 8.95 -2.96 -13.81
C ILE A 78 8.26 -4.32 -13.71
N SER A 79 8.63 -5.14 -12.73
CA SER A 79 8.11 -6.50 -12.56
C SER A 79 6.79 -6.55 -11.78
N ALA A 80 6.56 -5.57 -10.90
CA ALA A 80 5.31 -5.46 -10.16
C ALA A 80 4.99 -4.02 -9.74
N ILE A 81 3.72 -3.82 -9.35
CA ILE A 81 3.25 -2.64 -8.63
C ILE A 81 2.63 -3.12 -7.32
N VAL A 82 3.03 -2.54 -6.19
CA VAL A 82 2.42 -2.76 -4.88
C VAL A 82 1.74 -1.46 -4.43
N THR A 83 0.42 -1.47 -4.36
CA THR A 83 -0.35 -0.27 -4.03
C THR A 83 -1.72 -0.60 -3.46
N ALA A 84 -2.24 0.30 -2.63
CA ALA A 84 -3.64 0.33 -2.23
C ALA A 84 -4.52 1.22 -3.14
N ALA A 85 -3.94 1.96 -4.10
CA ALA A 85 -4.67 2.94 -4.90
C ALA A 85 -5.61 2.26 -5.93
N PRO A 86 -6.94 2.45 -5.83
CA PRO A 86 -7.90 1.72 -6.65
C PRO A 86 -7.79 2.04 -8.15
N ASP A 87 -7.46 3.29 -8.51
CA ASP A 87 -7.31 3.70 -9.90
C ASP A 87 -6.09 3.06 -10.57
N VAL A 88 -4.96 2.98 -9.85
CA VAL A 88 -3.75 2.31 -10.34
C VAL A 88 -4.03 0.82 -10.55
N ILE A 89 -4.69 0.16 -9.61
CA ILE A 89 -5.09 -1.25 -9.70
C ILE A 89 -6.01 -1.48 -10.90
N LYS A 90 -7.01 -0.61 -11.10
CA LYS A 90 -7.95 -0.69 -12.22
C LYS A 90 -7.24 -0.59 -13.57
N ILE A 91 -6.32 0.37 -13.72
CA ILE A 91 -5.58 0.56 -14.97
C ILE A 91 -4.60 -0.59 -15.20
N ALA A 92 -3.92 -1.09 -14.16
CA ALA A 92 -3.02 -2.25 -14.26
C ALA A 92 -3.77 -3.49 -14.76
N LYS A 93 -4.95 -3.79 -14.19
CA LYS A 93 -5.82 -4.88 -14.67
C LYS A 93 -6.27 -4.69 -16.11
N ALA A 94 -6.66 -3.46 -16.49
CA ALA A 94 -7.05 -3.15 -17.87
C ALA A 94 -5.92 -3.38 -18.88
N ASN A 95 -4.66 -3.28 -18.44
CA ASN A 95 -3.48 -3.57 -19.25
C ASN A 95 -2.99 -5.03 -19.13
N GLY A 96 -3.77 -5.91 -18.49
CA GLY A 96 -3.52 -7.35 -18.43
C GLY A 96 -2.76 -7.84 -17.20
N ALA A 97 -2.51 -6.98 -16.21
CA ALA A 97 -1.93 -7.43 -14.94
C ALA A 97 -2.93 -8.25 -14.10
N VAL A 98 -2.41 -9.23 -13.38
CA VAL A 98 -3.13 -9.95 -12.33
C VAL A 98 -2.80 -9.27 -11.00
N CYS A 99 -3.83 -8.79 -10.30
CA CYS A 99 -3.68 -8.09 -9.04
C CYS A 99 -4.37 -8.84 -7.90
N GLN A 100 -3.61 -9.13 -6.84
CA GLN A 100 -4.06 -9.92 -5.69
C GLN A 100 -3.41 -9.42 -4.40
N PRO A 101 -4.00 -9.68 -3.22
CA PRO A 101 -3.33 -9.41 -1.95
C PRO A 101 -1.97 -10.11 -1.87
N PRO A 102 -0.97 -9.52 -1.17
CA PRO A 102 0.33 -10.16 -0.98
C PRO A 102 0.15 -11.51 -0.28
N LYS A 103 0.93 -12.50 -0.70
CA LYS A 103 1.00 -13.79 -0.01
C LYS A 103 1.72 -13.57 1.32
N LYS A 104 1.17 -14.17 2.38
CA LYS A 104 1.79 -14.17 3.72
C LYS A 104 2.98 -15.12 3.76
#